data_AF-A0A2E1HMY0-F1
#
_entry.id   AF-A0A2E1HMY0-F1
#
_cell.length_a   1.000
_cell.length_b   1.000
_cell.length_c   1.000
_cell.angle_alpha   90.00
_cell.angle_beta   90.00
_cell.angle_gamma   90.00
#
_symmetry.space_group_name_H-M   'P 1'
#
loop_
_entity.id
_entity.type
_entity.pdbx_description
1 polymer ?
#
loop_
_entity_poly.entity_id
_entity_poly.type
_entity_poly.pdbx_seq_one_letter_code
_entity_poly.pdbx_strand_id
1 'polypeptide(L)'
;PNGPLRKAKKGSIEKFLFERYSLYVTYKNRTHIAYTCHEPWEFQDAIARIEKNSLTEFYNLGISDLLEPDLVHISKGVQVKTWSAEAV
;
A
#
# COMPACT_ATOMS: atom_id res chain seq x y z
N PRO A 1 4.32 7.39 13.33
CA PRO A 1 5.55 7.46 12.49
C PRO A 1 6.77 7.29 13.40
N ASN A 2 7.78 6.54 12.97
CA ASN A 2 8.99 6.25 13.71
C ASN A 2 10.21 6.21 12.75
N GLY A 3 11.36 6.69 13.20
CA GLY A 3 12.60 6.71 12.43
C GLY A 3 12.66 7.75 11.29
N PRO A 4 13.74 7.75 10.49
CA PRO A 4 13.94 8.72 9.41
C PRO A 4 13.14 8.37 8.15
N LEU A 5 12.82 9.40 7.34
CA LEU A 5 12.28 9.21 5.99
C LEU A 5 13.30 8.47 5.12
N ARG A 6 12.83 7.48 4.36
CA ARG A 6 13.65 6.68 3.44
C ARG A 6 12.86 6.27 2.21
N LYS A 7 13.59 5.80 1.20
CA LYS A 7 13.06 5.19 -0.02
C LYS A 7 13.37 3.69 -0.03
N ALA A 8 12.57 2.92 -0.76
CA ALA A 8 12.72 1.47 -0.82
C ALA A 8 14.02 1.07 -1.51
N LYS A 9 14.68 0.02 -0.99
CA LYS A 9 15.92 -0.51 -1.60
C LYS A 9 15.58 -1.43 -2.78
N LYS A 10 16.47 -1.50 -3.77
CA LYS A 10 16.30 -2.43 -4.90
C LYS A 10 16.26 -3.87 -4.37
N GLY A 11 15.20 -4.61 -4.75
CA GLY A 11 15.01 -6.00 -4.34
C GLY A 11 14.38 -6.19 -2.96
N SER A 12 14.00 -5.11 -2.27
CA SER A 12 13.31 -5.22 -0.98
C SER A 12 11.80 -5.45 -1.14
N ILE A 13 11.15 -5.94 -0.07
CA ILE A 13 9.71 -6.14 -0.06
C ILE A 13 8.95 -4.81 -0.19
N GLU A 14 9.47 -3.74 0.39
CA GLU A 14 8.93 -2.39 0.26
C GLU A 14 8.93 -1.95 -1.20
N LYS A 15 9.99 -2.24 -1.96
CA LYS A 15 10.01 -1.92 -3.39
C LYS A 15 8.93 -2.71 -4.14
N PHE A 16 8.74 -3.98 -3.79
CA PHE A 16 7.72 -4.82 -4.42
C PHE A 16 6.31 -4.30 -4.15
N LEU A 17 6.03 -3.86 -2.92
CA LEU A 17 4.73 -3.39 -2.46
C LEU A 17 4.42 -1.95 -2.90
N PHE A 18 5.39 -1.03 -2.84
CA PHE A 18 5.13 0.40 -3.03
C PHE A 18 5.24 0.86 -4.48
N GLU A 19 6.16 0.27 -5.24
CA GLU A 19 6.50 0.78 -6.59
C GLU A 19 5.70 0.08 -7.70
N ARG A 20 4.79 -0.82 -7.35
CA ARG A 20 4.06 -1.68 -8.29
C ARG A 20 2.62 -1.87 -7.85
N TYR A 21 1.79 -0.86 -8.10
CA TYR A 21 0.36 -0.95 -7.87
C TYR A 21 -0.41 -0.27 -9.00
N SER A 22 -1.65 -0.69 -9.17
CA SER A 22 -2.65 0.04 -9.96
C SER A 22 -3.53 0.84 -9.02
N LEU A 23 -3.92 2.04 -9.43
CA LEU A 23 -4.89 2.84 -8.71
C LEU A 23 -6.29 2.34 -9.03
N TYR A 24 -7.04 1.95 -8.00
CA TYR A 24 -8.47 1.68 -8.10
C TYR A 24 -9.24 2.86 -7.53
N VAL A 25 -10.18 3.38 -8.31
CA VAL A 25 -10.97 4.56 -7.94
C VAL A 25 -12.42 4.43 -8.38
N THR A 26 -13.33 4.91 -7.55
CA THR A 26 -14.75 5.05 -7.93
C THR A 26 -14.95 6.42 -8.57
N TYR A 27 -15.38 6.43 -9.83
CA TYR A 27 -15.72 7.65 -10.56
C TYR A 27 -17.08 7.45 -11.25
N LYS A 28 -17.99 8.41 -11.09
CA LYS A 28 -19.36 8.33 -11.63
C LYS A 28 -20.06 6.99 -11.34
N ASN A 29 -19.96 6.53 -10.09
CA ASN A 29 -20.54 5.28 -9.58
C ASN A 29 -20.05 4.01 -10.32
N ARG A 30 -18.88 4.06 -10.98
CA ARG A 30 -18.23 2.90 -11.57
C ARG A 30 -16.80 2.78 -11.04
N THR A 31 -16.37 1.55 -10.79
CA THR A 31 -14.98 1.26 -10.45
C THR A 31 -14.14 1.39 -11.72
N HIS A 32 -13.04 2.10 -11.60
CA HIS A 32 -12.04 2.22 -12.65
C HIS A 32 -10.68 1.78 -12.13
N ILE A 33 -9.83 1.34 -13.06
CA ILE A 33 -8.41 1.07 -12.84
C ILE A 33 -7.59 2.07 -13.64
N ALA A 34 -6.51 2.58 -13.03
CA ALA A 34 -5.55 3.45 -13.70
C ALA A 34 -4.12 3.03 -13.37
N TYR A 35 -3.25 3.09 -14.38
CA TYR A 35 -1.82 2.95 -14.21
C TYR A 35 -1.22 4.30 -13.78
N THR A 36 -0.34 4.23 -12.80
CA THR A 36 0.33 5.40 -12.22
C THR A 36 1.81 5.39 -12.57
N CYS A 37 2.35 6.57 -12.81
CA CYS A 37 3.79 6.81 -12.86
C CYS A 37 4.13 7.83 -11.78
N HIS A 38 5.05 7.48 -10.90
CA HIS A 38 5.40 8.27 -9.74
C HIS A 38 6.88 8.11 -9.40
N GLU A 39 7.41 9.08 -8.68
CA GLU A 39 8.73 8.94 -8.05
C GLU A 39 8.67 7.90 -6.93
N PRO A 40 9.81 7.27 -6.54
CA PRO A 40 9.82 6.32 -5.45
C PRO A 40 9.26 6.90 -4.16
N TRP A 41 8.46 6.11 -3.45
CA TRP A 41 7.79 6.55 -2.22
C TRP A 41 8.81 6.89 -1.14
N GLU A 42 8.59 8.03 -0.48
CA GLU A 42 9.24 8.34 0.80
C GLU A 42 8.33 7.90 1.95
N PHE A 43 8.87 7.10 2.85
CA PHE A 43 8.12 6.51 3.95
C PHE A 43 8.96 6.41 5.22
N GLN A 44 8.28 6.15 6.33
CA GLN A 44 8.85 5.87 7.65
C GLN A 44 8.21 4.61 8.20
N ASP A 45 8.87 3.99 9.17
CA ASP A 45 8.20 2.97 9.97
C ASP A 45 7.07 3.60 10.77
N ALA A 46 6.14 2.77 11.21
CA ALA A 46 5.06 3.19 12.07
C ALA A 46 4.67 2.06 13.02
N ILE A 47 3.72 2.38 13.89
CA ILE A 47 3.06 1.40 14.74
C ILE A 47 1.57 1.56 14.42
N ALA A 48 0.92 0.45 14.11
CA ALA A 48 -0.52 0.40 13.91
C ALA A 48 -1.11 -0.55 14.94
N ARG A 49 -2.21 -0.14 15.55
CA ARG A 49 -3.03 -1.02 16.38
C ARG A 49 -4.18 -1.53 15.51
N ILE A 50 -4.19 -2.84 15.26
CA ILE A 50 -5.28 -3.49 14.52
C ILE A 50 -6.29 -4.00 15.53
N GLU A 51 -7.54 -3.54 15.44
CA GLU A 51 -8.64 -4.01 16.30
C GLU A 51 -9.38 -5.21 15.73
N LYS A 52 -9.40 -5.33 14.39
CA LYS A 52 -10.06 -6.42 13.67
C LYS A 52 -9.41 -6.62 12.31
N ASN A 53 -9.17 -7.88 11.95
CA ASN A 53 -8.61 -8.26 10.65
C ASN A 53 -9.38 -9.44 10.03
N SER A 54 -10.65 -9.21 9.72
CA SER A 54 -11.53 -10.25 9.18
C SER A 54 -11.15 -10.71 7.77
N LEU A 55 -10.38 -9.91 7.03
CA LEU A 55 -9.94 -10.27 5.69
C LEU A 55 -8.95 -11.44 5.75
N THR A 56 -7.86 -11.30 6.50
CA THR A 56 -6.84 -12.35 6.58
C THR A 56 -7.29 -13.54 7.44
N GLU A 57 -8.16 -13.30 8.43
CA GLU A 57 -8.84 -14.36 9.19
C GLU A 57 -9.59 -15.32 8.27
N PHE A 58 -10.39 -14.77 7.34
CA PHE A 58 -11.23 -15.56 6.44
C PHE A 58 -10.42 -16.49 5.53
N TYR A 59 -9.27 -16.03 5.02
CA TYR A 59 -8.46 -16.80 4.08
C TYR A 59 -7.52 -17.81 4.77
N ASN A 60 -7.40 -17.80 6.10
CA ASN A 60 -6.55 -18.70 6.89
C ASN A 60 -5.14 -18.89 6.30
N LEU A 61 -4.44 -17.78 6.04
CA LEU A 61 -3.16 -17.76 5.33
C LEU A 61 -1.95 -18.26 6.17
N GLY A 62 -2.18 -18.85 7.34
CA GLY A 62 -1.11 -19.31 8.25
C GLY A 62 -0.40 -18.18 9.00
N ILE A 63 -1.03 -17.02 9.15
CA ILE A 63 -0.50 -15.88 9.93
C ILE A 63 -0.73 -16.18 11.42
N SER A 64 0.32 -16.13 12.23
CA SER A 64 0.28 -16.50 13.65
C SER A 64 -0.46 -15.50 14.53
N ASP A 65 -0.32 -14.19 14.26
CA ASP A 65 -1.06 -13.13 14.92
C ASP A 65 -1.67 -12.19 13.88
N LEU A 66 -3.00 -12.16 13.83
CA LEU A 66 -3.74 -11.36 12.84
C LEU A 66 -3.82 -9.87 13.20
N LEU A 67 -3.48 -9.51 14.44
CA LEU A 67 -3.56 -8.16 14.97
C LEU A 67 -2.19 -7.50 15.14
N GLU A 68 -1.10 -8.27 15.09
CA GLU A 68 0.27 -7.78 15.12
C GLU A 68 0.94 -7.87 13.74
N PRO A 69 1.00 -6.76 12.97
CA PRO A 69 1.65 -6.75 11.67
C PRO A 69 3.19 -6.75 11.78
N ASP A 70 3.87 -7.59 11.00
CA ASP A 70 5.35 -7.62 10.93
C ASP A 70 5.96 -6.31 10.41
N LEU A 71 5.24 -5.63 9.51
CA LEU A 71 5.70 -4.40 8.87
C LEU A 71 4.57 -3.37 8.85
N VAL A 72 4.87 -2.18 9.35
CA VAL A 72 3.98 -1.03 9.28
C VAL A 72 4.75 0.17 8.78
N HIS A 73 4.26 0.76 7.69
CA HIS A 73 4.86 1.91 7.07
C HIS A 73 3.85 3.04 6.93
N ILE A 74 4.33 4.28 6.97
CA ILE A 74 3.52 5.48 6.74
C ILE A 74 4.25 6.42 5.79
N SER A 75 3.48 7.03 4.88
CA SER A 75 3.96 8.06 3.96
C SER A 75 3.05 9.29 4.03
N LYS A 76 3.59 10.46 3.66
CA LYS A 76 2.80 11.69 3.46
C LYS A 76 2.04 11.68 2.13
N GLY A 77 2.22 10.65 1.31
CA GLY A 77 1.69 10.58 -0.05
C GLY A 77 2.77 10.86 -1.09
N VAL A 78 2.49 10.47 -2.34
CA VAL A 78 3.31 10.78 -3.50
C VAL A 78 2.44 11.41 -4.58
N GLN A 79 3.00 12.35 -5.33
CA GLN A 79 2.35 12.89 -6.51
C GLN A 79 2.47 11.88 -7.66
N VAL A 80 1.35 11.58 -8.31
CA VAL A 80 1.28 10.60 -9.39
C VAL A 80 0.82 11.25 -10.69
N LYS A 81 1.36 10.79 -11.80
CA LYS A 81 0.78 11.00 -13.13
C LYS A 81 -0.03 9.77 -13.49
N THR A 82 -1.24 9.96 -14.00
CA THR A 82 -2.11 8.86 -14.44
C THR A 82 -2.53 9.09 -15.89
N TRP A 83 -2.76 8.00 -16.61
CA TRP A 83 -3.44 8.02 -17.91
C TRP A 83 -4.94 7.80 -17.73
N SER A 84 -5.67 7.65 -18.84
CA SER A 84 -7.12 7.38 -18.82
C SER A 84 -7.45 6.22 -17.88
N ALA A 85 -8.37 6.46 -16.94
CA ALA A 85 -8.89 5.42 -16.08
C ALA A 85 -9.89 4.57 -16.87
N GLU A 86 -9.72 3.25 -16.82
CA GLU A 86 -10.52 2.28 -17.56
C GLU A 86 -11.59 1.71 -16.63
N ALA A 87 -12.85 1.64 -17.08
CA ALA A 87 -13.90 1.02 -16.28
C ALA A 87 -13.62 -0.50 -16.13
N VAL A 88 -13.75 -1.01 -14.90
CA VAL A 88 -13.64 -2.44 -14.58
C VAL A 88 -14.97 -3.15 -14.83
#